data_AF-A0A3A5ANJ6-F1
#
_entry.id   AF-A0A3A5ANJ6-F1
#
_cell.length_a   1.000
_cell.length_b   1.000
_cell.length_c   1.000
_cell.angle_alpha   90.00
_cell.angle_beta   90.00
_cell.angle_gamma   90.00
#
_symmetry.space_group_name_H-M   'P 1'
#
loop_
_entity.id
_entity.type
_entity.pdbx_description
1 polymer ?
#
loop_
_entity_poly.entity_id
_entity_poly.type
_entity_poly.pdbx_seq_one_letter_code
_entity_poly.pdbx_strand_id
1 'polypeptide(L)' 'MRVETNEYEFSHGRKPRGLGCWAFQIGDETVFITGTFTTAKNLAAKNARAKGLGFIKVLP' A
#
# COMPACT_ATOMS: atom_id res chain seq x y z
N MET A 1 12.10 -2.80 1.71
CA MET A 1 10.68 -2.92 1.29
C MET A 1 10.37 -1.68 0.47
N ARG A 2 10.17 -1.85 -0.83
CA ARG A 2 9.81 -0.78 -1.77
C ARG A 2 8.30 -0.59 -1.76
N VAL A 3 7.84 0.67 -1.76
CA VAL A 3 6.41 1.00 -1.80
C VAL A 3 6.19 1.78 -3.07
N GLU A 4 5.43 1.21 -4.01
CA GLU A 4 5.15 1.84 -5.30
C GLU A 4 3.82 2.58 -5.21
N THR A 5 3.86 3.89 -5.44
CA THR A 5 2.70 4.78 -5.35
C THR A 5 2.26 5.33 -6.71
N ASN A 6 2.95 4.95 -7.79
CA ASN A 6 2.74 5.48 -9.14
C ASN A 6 1.29 5.36 -9.61
N GLU A 7 0.64 4.22 -9.35
CA GLU A 7 -0.74 3.97 -9.80
C GLU A 7 -1.75 4.85 -9.05
N TYR A 8 -1.60 4.95 -7.73
CA TYR A 8 -2.37 5.88 -6.92
C TYR A 8 -2.15 7.34 -7.36
N GLU A 9 -0.89 7.75 -7.55
CA GLU A 9 -0.53 9.10 -7.99
C GLU A 9 -1.08 9.42 -9.38
N PHE A 10 -1.09 8.46 -10.30
CA PHE A 10 -1.68 8.58 -11.63
C PHE A 10 -3.20 8.79 -11.56
N SER A 11 -3.90 8.02 -10.72
CA SER A 11 -5.37 8.11 -10.59
C SER A 11 -5.85 9.32 -9.78
N HIS A 12 -5.11 9.74 -8.75
CA HIS A 12 -5.55 10.77 -7.80
C HIS A 12 -4.82 12.11 -7.95
N GLY A 13 -3.77 12.18 -8.76
CA GLY A 13 -2.97 13.39 -8.98
C GLY A 13 -2.18 13.84 -7.74
N ARG A 14 -2.07 13.02 -6.70
CA ARG A 14 -1.41 13.36 -5.44
C ARG A 14 -0.81 12.14 -4.75
N LYS A 15 0.20 12.37 -3.93
CA LYS A 15 0.77 11.33 -3.06
C LYS A 15 -0.25 10.82 -2.05
N PRO A 16 -0.26 9.51 -1.75
CA PRO A 16 -1.16 8.93 -0.75
C PRO A 16 -0.84 9.47 0.64
N ARG A 17 -1.86 9.98 1.33
CA ARG A 17 -1.77 10.58 2.67
C ARG A 17 -3.13 10.62 3.35
N GLY A 18 -3.12 10.71 4.67
CA GLY A 18 -4.34 10.88 5.48
C GLY A 18 -4.96 9.57 5.97
N LEU A 19 -6.13 9.69 6.59
CA LEU A 19 -6.96 8.59 7.09
C LEU A 19 -7.87 8.08 5.97
N GLY A 20 -8.00 6.77 5.83
CA GLY A 20 -8.89 6.16 4.84
C GLY A 20 -8.83 4.64 4.84
N CYS A 21 -9.53 4.03 3.89
CA CYS A 21 -9.35 2.64 3.52
C CYS A 21 -8.31 2.58 2.39
N TRP A 22 -7.20 1.90 2.64
CA TRP A 22 -6.08 1.82 1.69
C TRP A 22 -6.00 0.41 1.12
N ALA A 23 -5.94 0.33 -0.21
CA ALA A 23 -5.76 -0.91 -0.95
C ALA A 23 -4.28 -1.09 -1.33
N PHE A 24 -3.72 -2.23 -0.98
CA PHE A 24 -2.34 -2.60 -1.31
C PHE A 24 -2.30 -3.91 -2.08
N GLN A 25 -1.57 -3.93 -3.18
CA GLN A 25 -1.18 -5.17 -3.84
C GLN A 25 0.09 -5.72 -3.20
N ILE A 26 0.01 -6.94 -2.68
CA ILE A 26 1.08 -7.67 -2.02
C ILE A 26 1.26 -9.01 -2.75
N GLY A 27 2.18 -9.07 -3.71
CA GLY A 27 2.27 -10.22 -4.62
C GLY A 27 1.01 -10.32 -5.47
N ASP A 28 0.34 -11.47 -5.46
CA ASP A 28 -0.91 -11.71 -6.19
C ASP A 28 -2.17 -11.34 -5.37
N GLU A 29 -2.03 -10.93 -4.11
CA GLU A 29 -3.16 -10.63 -3.24
C GLU A 29 -3.37 -9.12 -3.06
N THR A 30 -4.64 -8.72 -3.06
CA THR A 30 -5.06 -7.36 -2.67
C THR A 30 -5.50 -7.35 -1.22
N VAL A 31 -4.94 -6.43 -0.42
CA VAL A 31 -5.25 -6.28 1.01
C VAL A 31 -5.78 -4.87 1.27
N PHE A 32 -6.93 -4.80 1.95
CA PHE A 32 -7.54 -3.55 2.38
C PHE A 32 -7.25 -3.28 3.85
N ILE A 33 -6.75 -2.09 4.16
CA ILE A 33 -6.36 -1.70 5.51
C ILE A 33 -6.92 -0.31 5.82
N THR A 34 -7.80 -0.24 6.82
CA THR A 34 -8.35 1.03 7.30
C THR A 34 -7.41 1.66 8.31
N GLY A 35 -7.13 2.96 8.14
CA GLY A 35 -6.30 3.74 9.05
C GLY A 35 -5.58 4.88 8.35
N THR A 36 -4.59 5.46 9.02
CA THR A 36 -3.71 6.43 8.37
C THR A 36 -2.88 5.72 7.31
N PHE A 37 -2.51 6.41 6.22
CA PHE A 37 -1.63 5.83 5.20
C PHE A 37 -0.35 5.27 5.82
N THR A 38 0.23 5.97 6.80
CA THR A 38 1.44 5.53 7.49
C THR A 38 1.24 4.19 8.20
N THR A 39 0.16 4.04 8.98
CA THR A 39 -0.14 2.79 9.70
C THR A 39 -0.48 1.67 8.73
N ALA A 40 -1.28 1.97 7.71
CA ALA A 40 -1.72 1.00 6.71
C ALA A 40 -0.54 0.48 5.87
N LYS A 41 0.32 1.38 5.38
CA LYS A 41 1.56 1.05 4.68
C LYS A 41 2.50 0.19 5.52
N ASN A 42 2.66 0.50 6.80
CA ASN A 42 3.53 -0.28 7.69
C ASN A 42 2.99 -1.70 7.90
N LEU A 43 1.67 -1.85 8.02
CA LEU A 43 1.04 -3.16 8.14
C LEU A 43 1.15 -3.97 6.84
N ALA A 44 0.89 -3.35 5.68
CA ALA A 44 1.09 -3.97 4.38
C ALA A 44 2.55 -4.39 4.16
N ALA A 45 3.51 -3.52 4.51
CA ALA A 45 4.94 -3.83 4.44
C ALA A 45 5.33 -4.99 5.38
N LYS A 46 4.74 -5.08 6.56
CA LYS A 46 4.95 -6.21 7.48
C LYS A 46 4.43 -7.52 6.87
N ASN A 47 3.23 -7.50 6.29
CA ASN A 47 2.63 -8.66 5.62
C ASN A 47 3.46 -9.12 4.42
N ALA A 48 3.92 -8.17 3.60
CA ALA A 48 4.78 -8.47 2.45
C ALA A 48 6.13 -9.07 2.88
N ARG A 49 6.74 -8.55 3.96
CA ARG A 49 7.98 -9.15 4.52
C ARG A 49 7.76 -10.57 5.03
N ALA A 50 6.63 -10.84 5.69
CA ALA A 50 6.29 -12.18 6.17
C ALA A 50 6.14 -13.19 5.01
N LYS A 51 5.79 -12.70 3.81
CA LYS A 51 5.68 -13.49 2.57
C LYS A 51 6.99 -13.53 1.75
N GLY A 52 8.09 -12.96 2.25
CA GLY A 52 9.37 -12.90 1.53
C GLY A 52 9.38 -11.92 0.34
N LEU A 53 8.39 -11.02 0.25
CA LEU A 53 8.27 -10.08 -0.86
C LEU A 53 9.09 -8.80 -0.60
N GLY A 54 9.64 -8.24 -1.67
CA GLY A 54 10.49 -7.04 -1.62
C GLY A 54 9.75 -5.71 -1.81
N PHE A 55 8.51 -5.75 -2.33
CA PHE A 55 7.73 -4.58 -2.68
C PHE A 55 6.23 -4.74 -2.43
N ILE A 56 5.53 -3.60 -2.31
CA ILE A 56 4.07 -3.49 -2.31
C ILE A 56 3.66 -2.35 -3.25
N LYS A 57 2.47 -2.44 -3.86
CA LYS A 57 1.89 -1.35 -4.66
C LYS A 57 0.68 -0.76 -3.96
N VAL A 58 0.52 0.56 -4.02
CA VAL A 58 -0.69 1.25 -3.56
C VAL A 58 -1.64 1.36 -4.75
N LEU A 59 -2.80 0.73 -4.62
CA LEU A 59 -3.86 0.75 -5.62
C LEU A 59 -4.68 2.05 -5.48
N PRO A 60 -5.35 2.52 -6.55
CA PRO A 60 -6.20 3.71 -6.54
C PRO A 60 -7.35 3.60 -5.54
#